data_AF-A0A5K1TT83-F1
#
_entry.id   AF-A0A5K1TT83-F1
#
_cell.length_a   1.000
_cell.length_b   1.000
_cell.length_c   1.000
_cell.angle_alpha   90.00
_cell.angle_beta   90.00
_cell.angle_gamma   90.00
#
_symmetry.space_group_name_H-M   'P 1'
#
loop_
_entity.id
_entity.type
_entity.pdbx_description
1 polymer ?
#
loop_
_entity_poly.entity_id
_entity_poly.type
_entity_poly.pdbx_seq_one_letter_code
_entity_poly.pdbx_strand_id
1 'polypeptide(L)'
;FLEYSTGECYFFNGTERVRFLDRYFHNQEEFVRFDSDVGEYRAVTELGRPAAEHWNSQKDLLERRRAAVDTYCRHNYGVVESFT
;
A
#
# COMPACT_ATOMS: atom_id res chain seq x y z
N PHE A 1 -9.65 -4.45 21.39
CA PHE A 1 -8.42 -4.54 20.58
C PHE A 1 -8.85 -4.66 19.13
N LEU A 2 -8.45 -3.71 18.29
CA LEU A 2 -8.79 -3.69 16.87
C LEU A 2 -7.50 -3.58 16.05
N GLU A 3 -7.27 -4.55 15.18
CA GLU A 3 -6.21 -4.52 14.18
C GLU A 3 -6.82 -4.67 12.80
N TYR A 4 -6.43 -3.80 11.88
CA TYR A 4 -6.86 -3.88 10.49
C TYR A 4 -5.83 -3.24 9.56
N SER A 5 -5.95 -3.54 8.28
CA SER A 5 -5.15 -2.94 7.22
C SER A 5 -6.02 -2.42 6.09
N THR A 6 -5.55 -1.41 5.37
CA THR A 6 -6.21 -0.91 4.15
C THR A 6 -5.25 -0.99 2.96
N GLY A 7 -5.79 -1.40 1.81
CA GLY A 7 -5.12 -1.35 0.51
C GLY A 7 -5.83 -0.34 -0.39
N GLU A 8 -5.30 0.88 -0.44
CA GLU A 8 -5.95 2.04 -1.03
C GLU A 8 -5.29 2.37 -2.38
N CYS A 9 -6.12 2.65 -3.39
CA CYS A 9 -5.66 3.11 -4.71
C CYS A 9 -6.21 4.51 -4.97
N TYR A 10 -5.33 5.48 -5.18
CA TYR A 10 -5.67 6.85 -5.54
C TYR A 10 -5.38 7.07 -7.02
N PHE A 11 -6.40 7.47 -7.77
CA PHE A 11 -6.37 7.66 -9.22
C PHE A 11 -6.48 9.15 -9.55
N PHE A 12 -5.60 9.66 -10.40
CA PHE A 12 -5.62 11.04 -10.88
C PHE A 12 -5.64 11.04 -12.40
N ASN A 13 -6.62 11.74 -12.99
CA ASN A 13 -6.87 11.77 -14.44
C ASN A 13 -6.96 10.36 -15.03
N GLY A 14 -7.93 9.57 -14.56
CA GLY A 14 -8.01 8.14 -14.90
C GLY A 14 -6.83 7.38 -14.29
N THR A 15 -6.09 6.63 -15.11
CA THR A 15 -4.93 5.84 -14.67
C THR A 15 -3.57 6.46 -15.02
N GLU A 16 -3.55 7.73 -15.44
CA GLU A 16 -2.32 8.45 -15.80
C GLU A 16 -1.34 8.47 -14.62
N ARG A 17 -1.81 8.90 -13.45
CA ARG A 17 -1.08 8.80 -12.18
C ARG A 17 -1.90 7.99 -11.19
N VAL A 18 -1.27 6.95 -10.63
CA VAL A 18 -1.87 6.05 -9.64
C VAL A 18 -0.93 5.92 -8.46
N ARG A 19 -1.47 6.06 -7.25
CA ARG A 19 -0.74 5.86 -5.99
C ARG A 19 -1.39 4.73 -5.19
N PHE A 20 -0.58 3.79 -4.75
CA PHE A 20 -0.99 2.68 -3.90
C PHE A 20 -0.49 2.89 -2.47
N LEU A 21 -1.39 2.76 -1.50
CA LEU A 21 -1.07 2.73 -0.07
C LEU A 21 -1.47 1.39 0.54
N ASP A 22 -0.55 0.78 1.28
CA ASP A 22 -0.82 -0.39 2.13
C ASP A 22 -0.55 0.01 3.58
N ARG A 23 -1.61 0.19 4.37
CA ARG A 23 -1.58 0.84 5.69
C ARG A 23 -2.04 -0.13 6.77
N TYR A 24 -1.38 -0.10 7.92
CA TYR A 24 -1.68 -0.98 9.04
C TYR A 24 -2.00 -0.17 10.29
N PHE A 25 -3.07 -0.57 10.98
CA PHE A 25 -3.65 0.17 12.09
C PHE A 25 -3.76 -0.70 13.34
N HIS A 26 -3.48 -0.07 14.48
CA HIS A 26 -3.65 -0.63 15.80
C HIS A 26 -4.51 0.31 16.63
N ASN A 27 -5.71 -0.14 17.00
CA ASN A 27 -6.73 0.68 17.69
C ASN A 27 -6.96 2.05 17.01
N GLN A 28 -7.15 2.04 15.69
CA GLN A 28 -7.35 3.21 14.82
C GLN A 28 -6.12 4.10 14.59
N GLU A 29 -5.00 3.84 15.27
CA GLU A 29 -3.74 4.52 15.02
C GLU A 29 -2.93 3.78 13.95
N GLU A 30 -2.57 4.49 12.89
CA GLU A 30 -1.71 3.93 11.85
C GLU A 30 -0.28 3.80 12.38
N PHE A 31 0.30 2.59 12.34
CA PHE A 31 1.65 2.35 12.87
C PHE A 31 2.70 2.08 11.80
N VAL A 32 2.33 1.56 10.63
CA VAL A 32 3.24 1.34 9.49
C VAL A 32 2.49 1.47 8.17
N ARG A 33 3.16 1.97 7.14
CA ARG A 33 2.62 2.08 5.77
C ARG A 33 3.65 1.75 4.71
N PHE A 34 3.21 1.19 3.60
CA PHE A 34 3.90 1.29 2.31
C PHE A 34 3.21 2.36 1.47
N ASP A 35 4.02 3.17 0.80
CA ASP A 35 3.56 4.19 -0.14
C ASP A 35 4.28 4.00 -1.47
N SER A 36 3.56 3.80 -2.56
CA SER A 36 4.18 3.59 -3.88
C SER A 36 5.04 4.76 -4.34
N ASP A 37 4.74 5.99 -3.90
CA ASP A 37 5.55 7.16 -4.24
C ASP A 37 6.90 7.16 -3.50
N VAL A 38 7.01 6.41 -2.40
CA VAL A 38 8.25 6.22 -1.62
C VAL A 38 8.94 4.90 -1.99
N GLY A 39 8.16 3.84 -2.25
CA GLY A 39 8.64 2.54 -2.67
C GLY A 39 9.11 1.62 -1.55
N GLU A 40 8.79 1.91 -0.28
CA GLU A 40 9.10 1.06 0.87
C GLU A 40 8.18 1.28 2.07
N TYR A 41 8.25 0.36 3.04
CA TYR A 41 7.53 0.49 4.30
C TYR A 41 8.20 1.50 5.21
N ARG A 42 7.40 2.39 5.80
CA ARG A 42 7.83 3.37 6.79
C ARG A 42 6.96 3.25 8.04
N ALA A 43 7.62 3.20 9.19
CA ALA A 43 6.96 3.30 10.48
C ALA A 43 6.36 4.70 10.62
N VAL A 44 5.07 4.76 10.96
CA VAL A 44 4.35 6.01 11.27
C VAL A 44 4.49 6.33 12.76
N THR A 45 4.54 5.28 13.59
CA THR A 45 4.83 5.35 15.03
C THR A 45 5.95 4.38 15.37
N GLU A 46 6.55 4.51 16.55
CA GLU A 46 7.63 3.62 17.00
C GLU A 46 7.24 2.14 17.02
N LEU A 47 5.95 1.85 17.25
CA LEU A 47 5.42 0.49 17.22
C LEU A 47 5.66 -0.21 15.86
N GLY A 48 5.64 0.55 14.75
CA GLY A 48 5.82 0.01 13.41
C GLY A 48 7.26 -0.18 12.97
N ARG A 49 8.25 0.30 13.73
CA ARG A 49 9.67 0.21 13.36
C ARG A 49 10.13 -1.23 13.09
N PRO A 50 9.86 -2.22 13.97
CA PRO A 50 10.28 -3.60 13.70
C PRO A 50 9.61 -4.20 12.45
N ALA A 51 8.34 -3.86 12.20
CA ALA A 51 7.61 -4.33 11.04
C ALA A 51 8.17 -3.73 9.74
N ALA A 52 8.42 -2.42 9.72
CA ALA A 52 8.99 -1.73 8.56
C ALA A 52 10.39 -2.28 8.20
N GLU A 53 11.27 -2.44 9.19
CA GLU A 53 12.61 -3.01 8.98
C GLU A 53 12.53 -4.45 8.46
N HIS A 54 11.70 -5.28 9.08
CA HIS A 54 11.53 -6.68 8.67
C HIS A 54 10.94 -6.80 7.26
N TRP A 55 9.91 -6.05 6.92
CA TRP A 55 9.28 -6.12 5.59
C TRP A 55 10.16 -5.54 4.48
N ASN A 56 10.90 -4.46 4.76
CA ASN A 56 11.86 -3.92 3.80
C ASN A 56 13.05 -4.86 3.55
N SER A 57 13.39 -5.72 4.53
CA SER A 57 14.43 -6.74 4.33
C SER A 57 13.97 -7.88 3.39
N GLN A 58 12.67 -8.06 3.21
CA GLN A 58 12.08 -9.08 2.34
C GLN A 58 11.89 -8.57 0.91
N LYS A 59 12.91 -8.76 0.06
CA LYS A 59 12.90 -8.28 -1.33
C LYS A 59 11.64 -8.67 -2.11
N ASP A 60 11.23 -9.93 -2.03
CA ASP A 60 10.06 -10.41 -2.78
C ASP A 60 8.75 -9.76 -2.32
N LEU A 61 8.63 -9.39 -1.04
CA LEU A 61 7.47 -8.66 -0.53
C LEU A 61 7.49 -7.22 -1.05
N LEU A 62 8.65 -6.57 -0.95
CA LEU A 62 8.84 -5.18 -1.34
C LEU A 62 8.59 -4.97 -2.85
N GLU A 63 9.11 -5.84 -3.70
CA GLU A 63 8.88 -5.79 -5.15
C GLU A 63 7.41 -6.07 -5.49
N ARG A 64 6.75 -7.01 -4.81
CA ARG A 64 5.30 -7.22 -4.99
C ARG A 64 4.48 -5.98 -4.63
N ARG A 65 4.86 -5.24 -3.59
CA ARG A 65 4.18 -4.00 -3.19
C ARG A 65 4.46 -2.85 -4.16
N ARG A 66 5.67 -2.72 -4.67
CA ARG A 66 6.01 -1.78 -5.75
C ARG A 66 5.19 -2.04 -7.00
N ALA A 67 5.03 -3.31 -7.38
CA ALA A 67 4.25 -3.72 -8.54
C ALA A 67 2.72 -3.60 -8.34
N ALA A 68 2.22 -3.33 -7.12
CA ALA A 68 0.78 -3.28 -6.84
C ALA A 68 0.09 -2.09 -7.54
N VAL A 69 0.81 -1.04 -7.91
CA VAL A 69 0.25 0.07 -8.71
C VAL A 69 -0.33 -0.45 -10.02
N ASP A 70 0.38 -1.34 -10.71
CA ASP A 70 -0.07 -1.92 -11.97
C ASP A 70 -0.93 -3.15 -11.76
N THR A 71 -0.42 -4.11 -10.98
CA THR A 71 -1.01 -5.45 -10.87
C THR A 71 -2.31 -5.47 -10.06
N TYR A 72 -2.52 -4.49 -9.19
CA TYR A 72 -3.72 -4.37 -8.38
C TYR A 72 -4.53 -3.13 -8.76
N CYS A 73 -3.98 -1.93 -8.63
CA CYS A 73 -4.76 -0.71 -8.82
C CYS A 73 -5.22 -0.51 -10.27
N ARG A 74 -4.30 -0.44 -11.25
CA ARG A 74 -4.68 -0.26 -12.67
C ARG A 74 -5.47 -1.44 -13.20
N HIS A 75 -5.09 -2.66 -12.83
CA HIS A 75 -5.82 -3.87 -13.21
C HIS A 75 -7.29 -3.80 -12.77
N ASN A 76 -7.55 -3.52 -11.49
CA ASN A 76 -8.92 -3.47 -10.98
C ASN A 76 -9.70 -2.27 -11.54
N TYR A 77 -9.05 -1.12 -11.78
CA TYR A 77 -9.69 0.01 -12.43
C TYR A 77 -10.24 -0.38 -13.80
N GLY A 78 -9.44 -1.01 -14.65
CA GLY A 78 -9.87 -1.46 -15.97
C GLY A 78 -10.97 -2.53 -15.92
N VAL A 79 -10.92 -3.44 -14.93
CA VAL A 79 -11.99 -4.42 -14.71
C VAL A 79 -13.30 -3.71 -14.36
N VAL A 80 -13.31 -2.77 -13.43
CA VAL A 80 -14.53 -2.04 -13.03
C VAL A 80 -15.05 -1.15 -14.14
N GLU A 81 -14.18 -0.42 -14.82
CA GLU A 81 -14.53 0.44 -15.96
C GLU A 81 -15.21 -0.37 -17.08
N SER A 82 -14.80 -1.61 -17.32
CA SER A 82 -15.43 -2.47 -18.33
C SER A 82 -16.90 -2.82 -18.05
N PHE A 83 -17.41 -2.57 -16.84
CA PHE A 83 -18.81 -2.76 -16.46
C PHE A 83 -19.64 -1.46 -16.50
N THR A 84 -19.03 -0.31 -16.81
CA THR A 84 -19.69 1.00 -16.86
C THR A 84 -19.85 1.47 -18.31
#